data_AF-A0A4Q5WT42-F1
#
_entry.id   AF-A0A4Q5WT42-F1
#
_cell.length_a   1.000
_cell.length_b   1.000
_cell.length_c   1.000
_cell.angle_alpha   90.00
_cell.angle_beta   90.00
_cell.angle_gamma   90.00
#
_symmetry.space_group_name_H-M   'P 1'
#
loop_
_entity.id
_entity.type
_entity.pdbx_description
1 polymer ?
#
loop_
_entity_poly.entity_id
_entity_poly.type
_entity_poly.pdbx_seq_one_letter_code
_entity_poly.pdbx_strand_id
1 'polypeptide(L)'
;MPAPCLRACAVAACLAAAGPVAAQAPALAPTRSAAGVVLSKTTMQPLPGATITSRQRGTVVQADGEGRFFLQSRGGDTLLLTHVGYEELRLAVPAEAAGGAWTSMAALPQSAGLLPGVAVHERPTALQFRRDFLKAAVPPDSLRTATRGLAPADLKALRHSTPPSGSESVGALMAAQASAATHKGQLAPVPGLNLFTWLKPKKKKKQLRAVF
;
A
#
# COMPACT_ATOMS: atom_id res chain seq x y z
N MET A 1 75.41 -32.52 14.73
CA MET A 1 75.16 -31.08 14.47
C MET A 1 75.84 -30.72 13.14
N PRO A 2 75.31 -29.84 12.27
CA PRO A 2 74.10 -29.02 12.40
C PRO A 2 73.16 -29.03 11.15
N ALA A 3 71.90 -28.61 11.35
CA ALA A 3 71.03 -28.06 10.29
C ALA A 3 71.55 -26.66 9.88
N PRO A 4 71.11 -25.99 8.78
CA PRO A 4 69.74 -25.42 8.74
C PRO A 4 69.16 -24.99 7.34
N CYS A 5 67.93 -24.46 7.39
CA CYS A 5 67.32 -23.43 6.50
C CYS A 5 66.79 -23.85 5.10
N LEU A 6 65.46 -23.94 4.91
CA LEU A 6 64.48 -22.86 4.60
C LEU A 6 64.54 -22.34 3.15
N ARG A 7 63.57 -22.77 2.32
CA ARG A 7 62.92 -22.09 1.16
C ARG A 7 62.42 -23.19 0.21
N ALA A 8 61.18 -23.25 -0.27
CA ALA A 8 60.11 -22.28 -0.27
C ALA A 8 58.79 -23.07 -0.38
N CYS A 9 57.81 -22.63 0.39
CA CYS A 9 56.41 -22.94 0.20
C CYS A 9 55.94 -22.44 -1.18
N ALA A 10 54.94 -23.13 -1.71
CA ALA A 10 53.75 -22.58 -2.37
C ALA A 10 53.52 -23.14 -3.78
N VAL A 11 53.00 -24.37 -3.89
CA VAL A 11 51.84 -24.71 -4.75
C VAL A 11 51.27 -26.04 -4.23
N ALA A 12 50.61 -26.04 -3.07
CA ALA A 12 49.95 -27.24 -2.55
C ALA A 12 48.78 -26.86 -1.66
N ALA A 13 47.78 -26.16 -2.20
CA ALA A 13 46.53 -25.92 -1.50
C ALA A 13 45.48 -25.52 -2.53
N CYS A 14 44.60 -26.46 -2.92
CA CYS A 14 43.20 -26.21 -3.31
C CYS A 14 42.53 -27.39 -4.05
N LEU A 15 42.98 -28.64 -3.89
CA LEU A 15 42.22 -29.79 -4.37
C LEU A 15 42.28 -30.95 -3.38
N ALA A 16 41.41 -30.91 -2.36
CA ALA A 16 40.84 -32.08 -1.66
C ALA A 16 40.28 -31.65 -0.29
N ALA A 17 39.03 -31.20 -0.25
CA ALA A 17 38.23 -31.18 0.98
C ALA A 17 36.73 -31.19 0.62
N ALA A 18 36.27 -32.23 -0.07
CA ALA A 18 34.85 -32.55 -0.13
C ALA A 18 34.47 -33.30 1.16
N GLY A 19 34.41 -32.58 2.27
CA GLY A 19 33.77 -33.06 3.49
C GLY A 19 32.25 -33.02 3.31
N PRO A 20 31.49 -33.96 3.89
CA PRO A 20 30.04 -33.90 3.84
C PRO A 20 29.61 -32.65 4.62
N VAL A 21 29.11 -31.66 3.90
CA VAL A 21 28.40 -30.54 4.51
C VAL A 21 27.08 -31.11 5.02
N ALA A 22 27.07 -31.55 6.27
CA ALA A 22 25.83 -31.78 6.99
C ALA A 22 25.20 -30.41 7.21
N ALA A 23 24.37 -29.98 6.27
CA ALA A 23 23.39 -28.94 6.49
C ALA A 23 22.37 -29.48 7.51
N GLN A 24 22.74 -29.45 8.79
CA GLN A 24 21.82 -29.77 9.86
C GLN A 24 20.78 -28.65 9.88
N ALA A 25 19.60 -28.92 9.34
CA ALA A 25 18.44 -28.08 9.56
C ALA A 25 18.33 -27.85 11.08
N PRO A 26 18.16 -26.60 11.55
CA PRO A 26 18.08 -26.32 12.97
C PRO A 26 16.98 -27.20 13.56
N ALA A 27 17.34 -28.00 14.57
CA ALA A 27 16.43 -28.91 15.23
C ALA A 27 15.11 -28.18 15.52
N LEU A 28 14.03 -28.63 14.87
CA LEU A 28 12.71 -28.04 15.03
C LEU A 28 12.33 -28.21 16.50
N ALA A 29 12.32 -27.11 17.26
CA ALA A 29 12.06 -27.17 18.69
C ALA A 29 10.72 -27.86 18.94
N PRO A 30 10.62 -28.64 20.03
CA PRO A 30 9.46 -29.50 20.25
C PRO A 30 8.17 -28.69 20.29
N THR A 31 7.13 -29.23 19.65
CA THR A 31 5.77 -28.72 19.76
C THR A 31 5.26 -29.00 21.17
N ARG A 32 4.61 -28.01 21.78
CA ARG A 32 4.05 -28.05 23.14
C ARG A 32 2.61 -27.61 23.12
N SER A 33 1.80 -28.15 24.02
CA SER A 33 0.44 -27.67 24.25
C SER A 33 0.48 -26.45 25.16
N ALA A 34 -0.16 -25.36 24.73
CA ALA A 34 -0.46 -24.19 25.54
C ALA A 34 -1.95 -24.20 25.86
N ALA A 35 -2.27 -24.21 27.14
CA ALA A 35 -3.62 -24.11 27.68
C ALA A 35 -3.72 -22.89 28.58
N GLY A 36 -4.92 -22.36 28.77
CA GLY A 36 -5.10 -21.26 29.69
C GLY A 36 -6.49 -20.68 29.73
N VAL A 37 -6.64 -19.65 30.54
CA VAL A 37 -7.87 -18.86 30.67
C VAL A 37 -7.55 -17.39 30.46
N VAL A 38 -8.38 -16.72 29.66
CA VAL A 38 -8.32 -15.30 29.37
C VAL A 38 -9.37 -14.57 30.19
N LEU A 39 -8.92 -13.60 30.98
CA LEU A 39 -9.73 -12.80 31.90
C LEU A 39 -9.57 -11.31 31.59
N SER A 40 -10.55 -10.51 32.01
CA SER A 40 -10.40 -9.05 32.09
C SER A 40 -9.57 -8.68 33.32
N LYS A 41 -8.59 -7.77 33.17
CA LYS A 41 -7.75 -7.30 34.29
C LYS A 41 -8.53 -6.51 35.34
N THR A 42 -9.58 -5.80 34.95
CA THR A 42 -10.35 -4.93 35.85
C THR A 42 -11.41 -5.71 36.62
N THR A 43 -12.18 -6.55 35.92
CA THR A 43 -13.33 -7.25 36.50
C THR A 43 -13.06 -8.72 36.82
N MET A 44 -11.90 -9.27 36.39
CA MET A 44 -11.56 -10.70 36.50
C MET A 44 -12.61 -11.64 35.90
N GLN A 45 -13.49 -11.13 35.04
CA GLN A 45 -14.46 -11.92 34.31
C GLN A 45 -13.80 -12.62 33.11
N PRO A 46 -14.23 -13.85 32.78
CA PRO A 46 -13.75 -14.54 31.59
C PRO A 46 -14.13 -13.78 30.32
N LEU A 47 -13.21 -13.78 29.35
CA LEU A 47 -13.41 -13.13 28.05
C LEU A 47 -13.73 -14.18 26.97
N PRO A 48 -15.02 -14.43 26.69
CA PRO A 48 -15.40 -15.33 25.61
C PRO A 48 -15.02 -14.73 24.25
N GLY A 49 -14.58 -15.60 23.33
CA GLY A 49 -14.22 -15.19 21.97
C GLY A 49 -12.92 -14.37 21.86
N ALA A 50 -12.10 -14.32 22.92
CA ALA A 50 -10.75 -13.77 22.82
C ALA A 50 -9.95 -14.55 21.77
N THR A 51 -9.19 -13.84 20.95
CA THR A 51 -8.39 -14.44 19.88
C THR A 51 -6.96 -14.61 20.38
N ILE A 52 -6.45 -15.84 20.31
CA ILE A 52 -5.08 -16.19 20.70
C ILE A 52 -4.33 -16.58 19.44
N THR A 53 -3.25 -15.85 19.16
CA THR A 53 -2.40 -16.08 17.99
C THR A 53 -0.99 -16.45 18.43
N SER A 54 -0.49 -17.60 17.98
CA SER A 54 0.92 -17.97 18.11
C SER A 54 1.75 -17.23 17.06
N ARG A 55 2.77 -16.47 17.48
CA ARG A 55 3.54 -15.63 16.54
C ARG A 55 4.44 -16.45 15.63
N GLN A 56 5.08 -17.51 16.13
CA GLN A 56 5.97 -18.34 15.32
C GLN A 56 5.21 -19.33 14.43
N ARG A 57 4.10 -19.89 14.92
CA ARG A 57 3.35 -20.92 14.18
C ARG A 57 2.23 -20.34 13.31
N GLY A 58 1.77 -19.13 13.60
CA GLY A 58 0.62 -18.52 12.94
C GLY A 58 -0.71 -19.23 13.23
N THR A 59 -0.75 -20.10 14.24
CA THR A 59 -1.99 -20.78 14.66
C THR A 59 -2.86 -19.80 15.44
N VAL A 60 -4.13 -19.73 15.07
CA VAL A 60 -5.13 -18.86 15.69
C VAL A 60 -6.23 -19.73 16.29
N VAL A 61 -6.57 -19.49 17.55
CA VAL A 61 -7.67 -20.16 18.27
C VAL A 61 -8.49 -19.11 19.00
N GLN A 62 -9.80 -19.34 19.11
CA GLN A 62 -10.69 -18.49 19.90
C GLN A 62 -10.99 -19.15 21.25
N ALA A 63 -11.16 -18.33 22.27
CA ALA A 63 -11.51 -18.79 23.61
C ALA A 63 -12.99 -19.20 23.71
N ASP A 64 -13.27 -20.24 24.49
CA ASP A 64 -14.61 -20.75 24.77
C ASP A 64 -15.45 -19.76 25.61
N GLY A 65 -16.70 -20.12 25.92
CA GLY A 65 -17.62 -19.30 26.73
C GLY A 65 -17.07 -18.92 28.13
N GLU A 66 -16.18 -19.74 28.68
CA GLU A 66 -15.50 -19.47 29.96
C GLU A 66 -14.10 -18.84 29.78
N GLY A 67 -13.76 -18.36 28.58
CA GLY A 67 -12.46 -17.76 28.29
C GLY A 67 -11.31 -18.76 28.23
N ARG A 68 -11.59 -20.07 28.18
CA ARG A 68 -10.57 -21.13 28.10
C ARG A 68 -10.05 -21.27 26.67
N PHE A 69 -8.77 -21.57 26.52
CA PHE A 69 -8.18 -21.87 25.22
C PHE A 69 -7.19 -23.04 25.29
N PHE A 70 -7.02 -23.70 24.15
CA PHE A 70 -6.03 -24.75 23.96
C PHE A 70 -5.46 -24.66 22.55
N LEU A 71 -4.14 -24.60 22.43
CA LEU A 71 -3.46 -24.58 21.13
C LEU A 71 -2.08 -25.22 21.22
N GLN A 72 -1.52 -25.58 20.07
CA GLN A 72 -0.18 -26.16 19.98
C GLN A 72 0.83 -25.10 19.53
N SER A 73 1.80 -24.80 20.40
CA SER A 73 2.81 -23.76 20.27
C SER A 73 4.23 -24.34 20.32
N ARG A 74 5.23 -23.62 19.83
CA ARG A 74 6.64 -24.01 20.01
C ARG A 74 7.15 -23.53 21.37
N GLY A 75 8.14 -24.23 21.94
CA GLY A 75 8.85 -23.72 23.13
C GLY A 75 9.57 -22.41 22.81
N GLY A 76 9.40 -21.38 23.66
CA GLY A 76 9.95 -20.05 23.42
C GLY A 76 9.12 -19.15 22.49
N ASP A 77 7.93 -19.59 22.07
CA ASP A 77 7.03 -18.77 21.25
C ASP A 77 6.32 -17.68 22.07
N THR A 78 5.79 -16.66 21.40
CA THR A 78 4.99 -15.60 22.00
C THR A 78 3.54 -15.74 21.54
N LEU A 79 2.62 -15.84 22.50
CA LEU A 79 1.19 -15.77 22.26
C LEU A 79 0.73 -14.31 22.32
N LEU A 80 0.05 -13.88 21.27
CA LEU A 80 -0.64 -12.60 21.20
C LEU A 80 -2.12 -12.83 21.53
N LEU A 81 -2.60 -12.23 22.62
CA LEU A 81 -4.01 -12.24 22.98
C LEU A 81 -4.65 -10.91 22.61
N THR A 82 -5.76 -10.99 21.88
CA THR A 82 -6.54 -9.82 21.45
C THR A 82 -8.03 -10.04 21.69
N HIS A 83 -8.71 -8.99 22.12
CA HIS A 83 -10.17 -8.96 22.29
C HIS A 83 -10.68 -7.53 22.02
N VAL A 84 -11.91 -7.41 21.53
CA VAL A 84 -12.50 -6.11 21.17
C VAL A 84 -12.70 -5.28 22.44
N GLY A 85 -12.12 -4.08 22.48
CA GLY A 85 -12.19 -3.20 23.66
C GLY A 85 -11.11 -3.45 24.72
N TYR A 86 -10.15 -4.34 24.43
CA TYR A 86 -9.00 -4.62 25.29
C TYR A 86 -7.68 -4.33 24.56
N GLU A 87 -6.63 -4.07 25.32
CA GLU A 87 -5.27 -3.93 24.80
C GLU A 87 -4.66 -5.31 24.52
N GLU A 88 -3.76 -5.37 23.52
CA GLU A 88 -3.05 -6.60 23.20
C GLU A 88 -2.11 -7.01 24.33
N LEU A 89 -2.18 -8.29 24.74
CA LEU A 89 -1.26 -8.85 25.72
C LEU A 89 -0.35 -9.87 25.05
N ARG A 90 0.95 -9.75 25.29
CA ARG A 90 1.98 -10.68 24.79
C ARG A 90 2.43 -11.59 25.93
N LEU A 91 2.25 -12.89 25.77
CA LEU A 91 2.71 -13.90 26.72
C LEU A 91 3.82 -14.75 26.10
N ALA A 92 4.97 -14.81 26.75
CA ALA A 92 6.06 -15.68 26.35
C ALA A 92 5.86 -17.09 26.94
N VAL A 93 5.84 -18.11 26.08
CA VAL A 93 5.80 -19.51 26.49
C VAL A 93 7.23 -19.94 26.87
N PRO A 94 7.48 -20.42 28.10
CA PRO A 94 8.82 -20.81 28.52
C PRO A 94 9.37 -21.98 27.70
N ALA A 95 10.67 -21.95 27.44
CA ALA A 95 11.37 -23.01 26.71
C ALA A 95 11.59 -24.28 27.53
N GLU A 96 11.41 -24.26 28.85
CA GLU A 96 11.75 -25.37 29.77
C GLU A 96 10.60 -25.76 30.73
N ALA A 97 9.36 -25.87 30.24
CA ALA A 97 8.28 -26.41 31.06
C ALA A 97 8.38 -27.95 31.17
N ALA A 98 8.45 -28.48 32.39
CA ALA A 98 8.37 -29.92 32.65
C ALA A 98 6.97 -30.44 32.29
N GLY A 99 6.89 -31.47 31.45
CA GLY A 99 5.62 -32.14 31.13
C GLY A 99 4.95 -31.78 29.79
N GLY A 100 5.58 -30.98 28.93
CA GLY A 100 5.11 -30.73 27.55
C GLY A 100 3.83 -29.88 27.41
N ALA A 101 3.07 -29.72 28.49
CA ALA A 101 1.94 -28.82 28.61
C ALA A 101 2.33 -27.58 29.43
N TRP A 102 1.92 -26.41 28.96
CA TRP A 102 2.08 -25.15 29.65
C TRP A 102 0.72 -24.53 29.88
N THR A 103 0.42 -24.16 31.12
CA THR A 103 -0.84 -23.54 31.51
C THR A 103 -0.58 -22.14 32.06
N SER A 104 -1.31 -21.14 31.57
CA SER A 104 -1.24 -19.78 32.10
C SER A 104 -2.61 -19.12 32.22
N MET A 105 -2.69 -18.16 33.13
CA MET A 105 -3.84 -17.27 33.28
C MET A 105 -3.44 -15.89 32.75
N ALA A 106 -4.20 -15.38 31.78
CA ALA A 106 -3.92 -14.14 31.06
C ALA A 106 -4.97 -13.09 31.42
N ALA A 107 -4.57 -11.95 31.97
CA ALA A 107 -5.48 -10.85 32.30
C ALA A 107 -5.27 -9.66 31.34
N LEU A 108 -6.22 -9.39 30.46
CA LEU A 108 -6.12 -8.33 29.45
C LEU A 108 -6.49 -6.96 30.05
N PRO A 109 -5.68 -5.92 29.84
CA PRO A 109 -6.05 -4.55 30.19
C PRO A 109 -7.20 -4.05 29.31
N GLN A 110 -8.16 -3.33 29.87
CA GLN A 110 -9.22 -2.68 29.09
C GLN A 110 -8.64 -1.49 28.31
N SER A 111 -8.96 -1.39 27.03
CA SER A 111 -8.53 -0.28 26.18
C SER A 111 -9.42 0.93 26.44
N ALA A 112 -8.92 1.90 27.19
CA ALA A 112 -9.58 3.18 27.40
C ALA A 112 -8.94 4.24 26.48
N GLY A 113 -9.35 4.26 25.21
CA GLY A 113 -8.99 5.36 24.33
C GLY A 113 -9.77 6.62 24.71
N LEU A 114 -9.09 7.67 25.15
CA LEU A 114 -9.70 9.01 25.18
C LEU A 114 -9.94 9.42 23.73
N LEU A 115 -11.21 9.44 23.32
CA LEU A 115 -11.59 10.07 22.08
C LEU A 115 -11.26 11.56 22.20
N PRO A 116 -10.48 12.14 21.26
CA PRO A 116 -10.28 13.58 21.26
C PRO A 116 -11.64 14.26 21.16
N GLY A 117 -11.88 15.26 22.00
CA GLY A 117 -13.14 16.00 21.97
C GLY A 117 -13.40 16.56 20.57
N VAL A 118 -14.59 16.28 20.03
CA VAL A 118 -15.00 16.85 18.74
C VAL A 118 -15.47 18.29 18.99
N ALA A 119 -14.77 19.26 18.41
CA ALA A 119 -15.27 20.64 18.38
C ALA A 119 -16.45 20.70 17.41
N VAL A 120 -17.68 20.71 17.94
CA VAL A 120 -18.89 20.94 17.14
C VAL A 120 -18.96 22.43 16.85
N HIS A 121 -18.73 22.81 15.60
CA HIS A 121 -18.95 24.18 15.15
C HIS A 121 -20.41 24.39 14.78
N GLU A 122 -20.93 25.57 15.12
CA GLU A 122 -22.25 25.99 14.63
C GLU A 122 -22.23 26.15 13.11
N ARG A 123 -23.36 25.83 12.48
CA ARG A 123 -23.50 26.01 11.03
C ARG A 123 -23.48 27.51 10.70
N PRO A 124 -22.61 27.99 9.80
CA PRO A 124 -22.54 29.40 9.46
C PRO A 124 -23.85 29.89 8.84
N THR A 125 -24.25 31.12 9.17
CA THR A 125 -25.36 31.79 8.47
C THR A 125 -24.96 32.15 7.04
N ALA A 126 -25.92 32.31 6.14
CA ALA A 126 -25.64 32.64 4.74
C ALA A 126 -24.80 33.93 4.56
N LEU A 127 -25.03 34.94 5.41
CA LEU A 127 -24.27 36.19 5.39
C LEU A 127 -22.82 36.01 5.86
N GLN A 128 -22.61 35.24 6.94
CA GLN A 128 -21.27 34.92 7.44
C GLN A 128 -20.49 34.10 6.41
N PHE A 129 -21.13 33.08 5.83
CA PHE A 129 -20.54 32.28 4.76
C PHE A 129 -20.11 33.15 3.58
N ARG A 130 -20.98 34.05 3.10
CA ARG A 130 -20.65 34.95 1.98
C ARG A 130 -19.45 35.83 2.30
N ARG A 131 -19.43 36.44 3.50
CA ARG A 131 -18.31 37.28 3.94
C ARG A 131 -17.01 36.49 4.00
N ASP A 132 -17.04 35.32 4.59
CA ASP A 132 -15.84 34.51 4.83
C ASP A 132 -15.34 33.87 3.52
N PHE A 133 -16.25 33.47 2.63
CA PHE A 133 -15.93 33.01 1.28
C PHE A 133 -15.25 34.09 0.44
N LEU A 134 -15.72 35.34 0.50
CA LEU A 134 -15.10 36.46 -0.21
C LEU A 134 -13.72 36.83 0.35
N LYS A 135 -13.50 36.62 1.65
CA LYS A 135 -12.22 36.88 2.34
C LYS A 135 -11.24 35.71 2.26
N ALA A 136 -11.71 34.53 1.86
CA ALA A 136 -10.87 33.34 1.79
C ALA A 136 -9.77 33.56 0.75
N ALA A 137 -8.52 33.60 1.21
CA ALA A 137 -7.37 33.68 0.34
C ALA A 137 -7.20 32.35 -0.40
N VAL A 138 -7.28 32.39 -1.73
CA VAL A 138 -6.99 31.24 -2.58
C VAL A 138 -5.47 31.04 -2.63
N PRO A 139 -4.93 29.89 -2.22
CA PRO A 139 -3.49 29.64 -2.31
C PRO A 139 -3.00 29.80 -3.74
N PRO A 140 -1.89 30.51 -3.99
CA PRO A 140 -1.41 30.80 -5.35
C PRO A 140 -1.10 29.53 -6.16
N ASP A 141 -0.83 28.42 -5.49
CA ASP A 141 -0.52 27.13 -6.10
C ASP A 141 -1.75 26.42 -6.70
N SER A 142 -2.94 26.69 -6.16
CA SER A 142 -4.19 26.11 -6.66
C SER A 142 -4.55 26.62 -8.06
N LEU A 143 -4.31 27.91 -8.34
CA LEU A 143 -4.51 28.50 -9.66
C LEU A 143 -3.50 27.96 -10.68
N ARG A 144 -2.23 27.78 -10.28
CA ARG A 144 -1.20 27.18 -11.13
C ARG A 144 -1.51 25.73 -11.45
N THR A 145 -1.98 24.96 -10.47
CA THR A 145 -2.39 23.56 -10.67
C THR A 145 -3.62 23.45 -11.57
N ALA A 146 -4.62 24.31 -11.38
CA ALA A 146 -5.81 24.35 -12.23
C ALA A 146 -5.50 24.76 -13.68
N THR A 147 -4.64 25.76 -13.88
CA THR A 147 -4.26 26.24 -15.21
C THR A 147 -3.33 25.27 -15.95
N ARG A 148 -2.52 24.49 -15.22
CA ARG A 148 -1.65 23.46 -15.82
C ARG A 148 -2.45 22.41 -16.60
N GLY A 149 -3.59 21.95 -16.08
CA GLY A 149 -4.46 21.01 -16.79
C GLY A 149 -5.23 21.61 -17.98
N LEU A 150 -5.29 22.94 -18.07
CA LEU A 150 -6.04 23.68 -19.09
C LEU A 150 -5.15 24.24 -20.21
N ALA A 151 -3.85 23.96 -20.19
CA ALA A 151 -2.94 24.43 -21.23
C ALA A 151 -3.38 23.86 -22.60
N PRO A 152 -3.48 24.69 -23.66
CA PRO A 152 -4.00 24.25 -24.95
C PRO A 152 -3.10 23.20 -25.63
N ALA A 153 -1.81 23.17 -25.29
CA ALA A 153 -0.88 22.14 -25.74
C ALA A 153 -1.20 20.77 -25.11
N ASP A 154 -1.48 20.75 -23.81
CA ASP A 154 -1.78 19.53 -23.05
C ASP A 154 -3.16 18.99 -23.41
N LEU A 155 -4.17 19.86 -23.54
CA LEU A 155 -5.50 19.48 -24.04
C LEU A 155 -5.43 18.89 -25.46
N LYS A 156 -4.56 19.46 -26.32
CA LYS A 156 -4.34 18.92 -27.66
C LYS A 156 -3.67 17.56 -27.61
N ALA A 157 -2.65 17.37 -26.76
CA ALA A 157 -1.99 16.09 -26.58
C ALA A 157 -2.97 15.02 -26.06
N LEU A 158 -3.78 15.36 -25.04
CA LEU A 158 -4.83 14.49 -24.49
C LEU A 158 -5.86 14.09 -25.54
N ARG A 159 -6.31 15.01 -26.39
CA ARG A 159 -7.23 14.69 -27.50
C ARG A 159 -6.64 13.71 -28.50
N HIS A 160 -5.32 13.67 -28.65
CA HIS A 160 -4.64 12.73 -29.55
C HIS A 160 -4.33 11.39 -28.89
N SER A 161 -4.10 11.36 -27.57
CA SER A 161 -3.79 10.13 -26.83
C SER A 161 -5.03 9.37 -26.35
N THR A 162 -6.13 10.08 -26.11
CA THR A 162 -7.36 9.49 -25.54
C THR A 162 -8.31 9.08 -26.67
N PRO A 163 -8.79 7.82 -26.68
CA PRO A 163 -9.81 7.40 -27.64
C PRO A 163 -11.12 8.16 -27.39
N PRO A 164 -11.91 8.45 -28.44
CA PRO A 164 -13.19 9.13 -28.29
C PRO A 164 -14.16 8.28 -27.47
N SER A 165 -14.90 8.93 -26.59
CA SER A 165 -16.00 8.29 -25.86
C SER A 165 -17.15 7.90 -26.80
N GLY A 166 -18.07 7.04 -26.35
CA GLY A 166 -19.18 6.56 -27.18
C GLY A 166 -20.10 7.68 -27.72
N SER A 167 -20.36 8.72 -26.92
CA SER A 167 -21.13 9.88 -27.37
C SER A 167 -20.35 10.75 -28.35
N GLU A 168 -19.04 10.92 -28.14
CA GLU A 168 -18.17 11.67 -29.05
C GLU A 168 -17.99 10.95 -30.40
N SER A 169 -17.89 9.62 -30.41
CA SER A 169 -17.78 8.85 -31.65
C SER A 169 -19.07 8.90 -32.48
N VAL A 170 -20.23 8.81 -31.83
CA VAL A 170 -21.54 9.01 -32.48
C VAL A 170 -21.66 10.45 -32.99
N GLY A 171 -21.27 11.45 -32.20
CA GLY A 171 -21.27 12.85 -32.63
C GLY A 171 -20.37 13.10 -33.83
N ALA A 172 -19.16 12.54 -33.83
CA ALA A 172 -18.22 12.64 -34.95
C ALA A 172 -18.75 11.94 -36.21
N LEU A 173 -19.39 10.77 -36.06
CA LEU A 173 -20.03 10.06 -37.16
C LEU A 173 -21.17 10.88 -37.76
N MET A 174 -22.05 11.43 -36.92
CA MET A 174 -23.18 12.25 -37.35
C MET A 174 -22.70 13.53 -38.04
N ALA A 175 -21.65 14.18 -37.53
CA ALA A 175 -21.03 15.34 -38.17
C ALA A 175 -20.45 15.00 -39.54
N ALA A 176 -19.76 13.86 -39.66
CA ALA A 176 -19.25 13.37 -40.94
C ALA A 176 -20.38 13.09 -41.93
N GLN A 177 -21.45 12.42 -41.49
CA GLN A 177 -22.64 12.15 -42.31
C GLN A 177 -23.37 13.42 -42.72
N ALA A 178 -23.50 14.40 -41.84
CA ALA A 178 -24.10 15.70 -42.12
C ALA A 178 -23.30 16.45 -43.19
N SER A 179 -21.97 16.52 -43.04
CA SER A 179 -21.10 17.16 -44.04
C SER A 179 -21.17 16.45 -45.40
N ALA A 180 -21.20 15.11 -45.41
CA ALA A 180 -21.38 14.34 -46.63
C ALA A 180 -22.75 14.59 -47.27
N ALA A 181 -23.82 14.69 -46.46
CA ALA A 181 -25.16 14.99 -46.92
C ALA A 181 -25.29 16.40 -47.51
N THR A 182 -24.62 17.41 -46.94
CA THR A 182 -24.57 18.76 -47.51
C THR A 182 -23.97 18.77 -48.92
N HIS A 183 -23.00 17.89 -49.17
CA HIS A 183 -22.38 17.74 -50.49
C HIS A 183 -23.06 16.69 -51.39
N LYS A 184 -24.15 16.03 -50.96
CA LYS A 184 -24.93 15.17 -51.85
C LYS A 184 -25.65 16.04 -52.87
N GLY A 185 -25.18 15.99 -54.12
CA GLY A 185 -25.70 16.81 -55.23
C GLY A 185 -24.82 17.99 -55.62
N GLN A 186 -23.71 18.22 -54.90
CA GLN A 186 -22.67 19.20 -55.27
C GLN A 186 -21.32 18.49 -55.33
N LEU A 187 -20.34 19.07 -56.02
CA LEU A 187 -18.98 18.54 -55.96
C LEU A 187 -18.42 18.77 -54.56
N ALA A 188 -17.97 17.70 -53.89
CA ALA A 188 -17.27 17.83 -52.63
C ALA A 188 -16.04 18.73 -52.82
N PRO A 189 -15.76 19.67 -51.90
CA PRO A 189 -14.66 20.61 -52.06
C PRO A 189 -13.33 19.86 -52.04
N VAL A 190 -12.62 19.86 -53.17
CA VAL A 190 -11.26 19.30 -53.30
C VAL A 190 -10.24 20.34 -52.81
N PRO A 191 -9.56 20.12 -51.67
CA PRO A 191 -8.68 21.12 -51.07
C PRO A 191 -7.46 21.49 -51.94
N GLY A 192 -7.09 20.60 -52.87
CA GLY A 192 -5.95 20.77 -53.76
C GLY A 192 -6.12 21.83 -54.85
N LEU A 193 -7.34 22.20 -55.23
CA LEU A 193 -7.59 23.25 -56.22
C LEU A 193 -7.82 24.64 -55.60
N ASN A 194 -7.69 24.76 -54.27
CA ASN A 194 -7.85 26.03 -53.59
C ASN A 194 -6.55 26.86 -53.64
N LEU A 195 -6.49 27.82 -54.56
CA LEU A 195 -5.32 28.67 -54.84
C LEU A 195 -4.77 29.41 -53.59
N PHE A 196 -5.63 29.74 -52.63
CA PHE A 196 -5.23 30.41 -51.39
C PHE A 196 -4.46 29.49 -50.43
N THR A 197 -4.58 28.17 -50.56
CA THR A 197 -3.82 27.23 -49.72
C THR A 197 -2.36 27.11 -50.14
N TRP A 198 -2.08 27.28 -51.44
CA TRP A 198 -0.72 27.24 -52.00
C TRP A 198 0.02 28.55 -51.81
N LEU A 199 -0.70 29.68 -51.83
CA LEU A 199 -0.12 31.00 -51.59
C LEU A 199 0.25 31.25 -50.12
N LYS A 200 -0.14 30.39 -49.17
CA LYS A 200 0.25 30.56 -47.76
C LYS A 200 1.77 30.43 -47.64
N PRO A 201 2.48 31.51 -47.26
CA PRO A 201 3.92 31.46 -47.14
C PRO A 201 4.27 30.44 -46.06
N LYS A 202 5.10 29.45 -46.40
CA LYS A 202 5.66 28.52 -45.42
C LYS A 202 6.56 29.33 -44.48
N LYS A 203 6.02 29.78 -43.34
CA LYS A 203 6.81 30.40 -42.28
C LYS A 203 7.80 29.35 -41.77
N LYS A 204 9.06 29.43 -42.21
CA LYS A 204 10.19 28.71 -41.60
C LYS A 204 10.26 29.15 -40.13
N LYS A 205 9.73 28.33 -39.22
CA LYS A 205 9.98 28.51 -37.79
C LYS A 205 11.46 28.24 -37.55
N LYS A 206 12.25 29.30 -37.41
CA LYS A 206 13.63 29.21 -36.93
C LYS A 206 13.53 28.76 -35.47
N GLN A 207 13.74 27.47 -35.22
CA GLN A 207 13.83 26.91 -33.87
C GLN A 207 15.05 27.56 -33.21
N LEU A 208 14.84 28.64 -32.47
CA LEU A 208 15.86 29.14 -31.55
C LEU A 208 15.86 28.15 -30.38
N ARG A 209 16.83 27.23 -30.40
CA ARG A 209 17.22 26.46 -29.22
C ARG A 209 17.66 27.46 -28.16
N ALA A 210 16.76 27.81 -27.24
CA ALA A 210 17.15 28.38 -25.97
C ALA A 210 17.80 27.26 -25.15
N VAL A 211 19.12 27.28 -25.10
CA VAL A 211 19.89 26.72 -23.99
C VAL A 211 19.78 27.76 -22.87
N PHE A 212 19.60 27.25 -21.64
CA PHE A 212 19.40 27.93 -20.34
C PHE A 212 17.94 28.10 -19.92
#